data_AF-A0A7W5LSJ3-F1
#
_entry.id   AF-A0A7W5LSJ3-F1
#
_cell.length_a   1.000
_cell.length_b   1.000
_cell.length_c   1.000
_cell.angle_alpha   90.00
_cell.angle_beta   90.00
_cell.angle_gamma   90.00
#
_symmetry.space_group_name_H-M   'P 1'
#
loop_
_entity.id
_entity.type
_entity.pdbx_description
1 polymer ?
#
loop_
_entity_poly.entity_id
_entity_poly.type
_entity_poly.pdbx_seq_one_letter_code
_entity_poly.pdbx_strand_id
1 'polypeptide(L)'
;MMPTTTTIQLFVFMLAGFVGFQTISRIPPLLHTPLMAATNAISGISLVASLVLAGTDRGVFAIVLGTTAVACASANVFGGFLITDRMLAMFRRTAAVKDVKED
;
A
#
# COMPACT_ATOMS: atom_id res chain seq x y z
N MET A 1 21.80 -7.82 -27.25
CA MET A 1 20.58 -7.00 -27.36
C MET A 1 19.80 -7.16 -26.06
N MET A 2 19.33 -6.08 -25.42
CA MET A 2 18.45 -6.21 -24.25
C MET A 2 17.08 -6.76 -24.68
N PRO A 3 16.46 -7.67 -23.90
CA PRO A 3 15.13 -8.18 -24.20
C PRO A 3 14.11 -7.05 -24.20
N THR A 4 13.15 -7.08 -25.12
CA THR A 4 12.08 -6.07 -25.26
C THR A 4 11.29 -5.89 -23.97
N THR A 5 11.04 -6.97 -23.23
CA THR A 5 10.36 -6.93 -21.92
C THR A 5 11.11 -6.09 -20.88
N THR A 6 12.44 -6.23 -20.79
CA THR A 6 13.26 -5.45 -19.85
C THR A 6 13.25 -3.97 -20.20
N THR A 7 13.34 -3.65 -21.50
CA THR A 7 13.20 -2.26 -21.98
C THR A 7 11.85 -1.69 -21.55
N ILE A 8 10.74 -2.40 -21.80
CA ILE A 8 9.39 -1.95 -21.41
C ILE A 8 9.29 -1.77 -19.88
N GLN A 9 9.80 -2.71 -19.07
CA GLN A 9 9.79 -2.60 -17.61
C GLN A 9 10.56 -1.37 -17.11
N LEU A 10 11.70 -1.05 -17.71
CA LEU A 10 12.47 0.16 -17.39
C LEU A 10 11.69 1.44 -17.76
N PHE A 11 11.05 1.47 -18.92
CA PHE A 11 10.18 2.58 -19.31
C PHE A 11 9.02 2.76 -18.32
N VAL A 12 8.34 1.68 -17.94
CA VAL A 12 7.25 1.71 -16.95
C VAL A 12 7.77 2.20 -15.59
N PHE A 13 8.91 1.71 -15.13
CA PHE A 13 9.53 2.16 -13.87
C PHE A 13 9.82 3.66 -13.87
N MET A 14 10.43 4.18 -14.94
CA MET A 14 10.72 5.62 -15.08
C MET A 14 9.44 6.46 -15.09
N LEU A 15 8.45 6.08 -15.89
CA LEU A 15 7.19 6.83 -16.01
C LEU A 15 6.38 6.77 -14.72
N ALA A 16 6.31 5.62 -14.04
CA ALA A 16 5.64 5.48 -12.76
C ALA A 16 6.28 6.36 -11.67
N GLY A 17 7.62 6.44 -11.65
CA GLY A 17 8.35 7.33 -10.74
C GLY A 17 8.04 8.82 -10.99
N PHE A 18 8.02 9.24 -12.26
CA PHE A 18 7.65 10.60 -12.63
C PHE A 18 6.21 10.95 -12.25
N VAL A 19 5.27 10.05 -12.51
CA VAL A 19 3.86 10.20 -12.12
C VAL A 19 3.73 10.31 -10.60
N GLY A 20 4.38 9.41 -9.84
CA GLY A 20 4.37 9.45 -8.38
C GLY A 20 4.88 10.76 -7.80
N PHE A 21 5.98 11.30 -8.35
CA PHE A 21 6.52 12.61 -7.94
C PHE A 21 5.53 13.74 -8.19
N GLN A 22 4.93 13.82 -9.39
CA GLN A 22 3.93 14.84 -9.72
C GLN A 22 2.67 14.72 -8.86
N THR A 23 2.21 13.51 -8.57
CA THR A 23 1.04 13.27 -7.72
C THR A 23 1.30 13.73 -6.28
N ILE A 24 2.46 13.40 -5.70
CA ILE A 24 2.76 13.76 -4.30
C ILE A 24 3.01 15.26 -4.13
N SER A 25 3.60 15.91 -5.12
CA SER A 25 3.93 17.35 -5.07
C SER A 25 2.72 18.29 -4.99
N ARG A 26 1.50 17.78 -5.22
CA ARG A 26 0.26 18.57 -5.28
C ARG A 26 -0.69 18.34 -4.08
N ILE A 27 -0.24 17.60 -3.06
CA ILE A 27 -1.09 17.21 -1.93
C ILE A 27 -1.09 18.33 -0.87
N PRO A 28 -2.25 18.71 -0.30
CA PRO A 28 -2.31 19.72 0.74
C PRO A 28 -1.60 19.28 2.03
N PRO A 29 -1.01 20.21 2.82
CA PRO A 29 -0.20 19.86 3.99
C PRO A 29 -0.93 19.03 5.05
N LEU A 30 -2.26 19.19 5.15
CA LEU A 30 -3.09 18.46 6.11
C LEU A 30 -3.10 16.95 5.87
N LEU A 31 -2.76 16.50 4.65
CA LEU A 31 -2.79 15.10 4.28
C LEU A 31 -1.41 14.42 4.35
N HIS A 32 -0.33 15.08 4.76
CA HIS A 32 0.99 14.42 4.82
C HIS A 32 1.02 13.21 5.76
N THR A 33 0.40 13.30 6.94
CA THR A 33 0.36 12.19 7.90
C THR A 33 -0.55 11.04 7.43
N PRO A 34 -1.78 11.30 6.94
CA PRO A 34 -2.59 10.27 6.28
C PRO A 34 -1.89 9.64 5.06
N LEU A 35 -1.19 10.44 4.25
CA LEU A 35 -0.45 9.99 3.08
C LEU A 35 0.70 9.07 3.49
N MET A 36 1.43 9.41 4.56
CA MET A 36 2.50 8.56 5.11
C MET A 36 1.96 7.19 5.54
N ALA A 37 0.78 7.14 6.17
CA ALA A 37 0.14 5.87 6.52
C ALA A 37 -0.31 5.10 5.26
N ALA A 38 -0.89 5.80 4.28
CA ALA A 38 -1.36 5.19 3.03
C ALA A 38 -0.21 4.60 2.20
N THR A 39 0.93 5.28 2.10
CA THR A 39 2.10 4.74 1.37
C THR A 39 2.70 3.53 2.08
N ASN A 40 2.62 3.46 3.41
CA ASN A 40 2.97 2.24 4.16
C ASN A 40 2.03 1.08 3.78
N ALA A 41 0.72 1.29 3.73
CA ALA A 41 -0.23 0.27 3.28
C ALA A 41 0.03 -0.22 1.84
N ILE A 42 0.38 0.70 0.93
CA ILE A 42 0.72 0.40 -0.48
C ILE A 42 1.99 -0.45 -0.59
N SER A 43 2.96 -0.29 0.33
CA SER A 43 4.17 -1.15 0.38
C SER A 43 3.85 -2.63 0.64
N GLY A 44 2.63 -2.92 1.07
CA GLY A 44 2.05 -4.25 1.16
C GLY A 44 1.99 -5.06 -0.15
N ILE A 45 2.38 -4.49 -1.30
CA ILE A 45 2.66 -5.25 -2.54
C ILE A 45 3.63 -6.42 -2.32
N SER A 46 4.46 -6.34 -1.27
CA SER A 46 5.28 -7.45 -0.78
C SER A 46 4.48 -8.74 -0.51
N LEU A 47 3.17 -8.64 -0.20
CA LEU A 47 2.28 -9.79 -0.02
C LEU A 47 2.19 -10.62 -1.29
N VAL A 48 2.04 -9.98 -2.46
CA VAL A 48 1.99 -10.67 -3.75
C VAL A 48 3.31 -11.41 -4.01
N ALA A 49 4.45 -10.75 -3.76
CA ALA A 49 5.76 -11.36 -3.90
C ALA A 49 5.94 -12.56 -2.95
N SER A 50 5.50 -12.42 -1.69
CA SER A 50 5.60 -13.49 -0.69
C SER A 50 4.75 -14.71 -1.03
N LEU A 51 3.55 -14.52 -1.60
CA LEU A 51 2.68 -15.62 -2.05
C LEU A 51 3.30 -16.39 -3.20
N VAL A 52 3.89 -15.69 -4.18
CA VAL A 52 4.61 -16.32 -5.30
C VAL A 52 5.78 -17.15 -4.78
N LEU A 53 6.55 -16.62 -3.83
CA LEU A 53 7.69 -17.33 -3.23
C LEU A 53 7.26 -18.53 -2.38
N ALA A 54 6.23 -18.38 -1.56
CA ALA A 54 5.70 -19.45 -0.71
C ALA A 54 5.10 -20.60 -1.54
N GLY A 55 4.57 -20.32 -2.73
CA GLY A 55 4.09 -21.34 -3.68
C GLY A 55 5.19 -22.07 -4.44
N THR A 56 6.47 -21.75 -4.22
CA THR A 56 7.59 -22.41 -4.90
C THR A 56 8.15 -23.56 -4.06
N ASP A 57 8.19 -24.77 -4.60
CA ASP A 57 8.72 -25.95 -3.90
C ASP A 57 10.27 -25.98 -3.92
N ARG A 58 10.89 -25.06 -3.17
CA ARG A 58 12.35 -24.91 -3.04
C ARG A 58 12.91 -25.53 -1.76
N GLY A 59 12.13 -26.39 -1.10
CA GLY A 59 12.50 -27.10 0.13
C GLY A 59 12.02 -26.41 1.42
N VAL A 60 12.19 -27.13 2.54
CA VAL A 60 11.61 -26.79 3.85
C VAL A 60 11.99 -25.39 4.34
N PHE A 61 13.24 -24.97 4.15
CA PHE A 61 13.70 -23.64 4.56
C PHE A 61 13.00 -22.51 3.80
N ALA A 62 12.78 -22.69 2.50
CA ALA A 62 12.06 -21.73 1.67
C ALA A 62 10.58 -21.63 2.04
N ILE A 63 9.96 -22.77 2.40
CA ILE A 63 8.58 -22.81 2.88
C ILE A 63 8.43 -22.01 4.17
N VAL A 64 9.29 -22.26 5.18
CA VAL A 64 9.24 -21.55 6.46
C VAL A 64 9.43 -20.03 6.29
N LEU A 65 10.39 -19.62 5.46
CA LEU A 65 10.61 -18.21 5.17
C LEU A 65 9.45 -17.60 4.37
N GLY A 66 8.91 -18.32 3.39
CA GLY A 66 7.77 -17.91 2.58
C GLY A 66 6.51 -17.71 3.44
N THR A 67 6.19 -18.66 4.31
CA THR A 67 5.06 -18.53 5.24
C THR A 67 5.24 -17.37 6.22
N THR A 68 6.45 -17.17 6.74
CA THR A 68 6.76 -16.03 7.61
C THR A 68 6.64 -14.70 6.86
N ALA A 69 7.12 -14.64 5.61
CA ALA A 69 7.00 -13.46 4.76
C ALA A 69 5.53 -13.11 4.47
N VAL A 70 4.68 -14.11 4.20
CA VAL A 70 3.24 -13.92 4.01
C VAL A 70 2.59 -13.37 5.27
N ALA A 71 2.93 -13.89 6.46
CA ALA A 71 2.40 -13.40 7.74
C ALA A 71 2.78 -11.94 7.99
N CYS A 72 4.07 -11.59 7.81
CA CYS A 72 4.56 -10.23 7.95
C CYS A 72 3.94 -9.26 6.94
N ALA A 73 3.87 -9.65 5.67
CA ALA A 73 3.28 -8.83 4.61
C ALA A 73 1.78 -8.61 4.84
N SER A 74 1.06 -9.64 5.31
CA SER A 74 -0.35 -9.53 5.68
C SER A 74 -0.55 -8.52 6.81
N ALA A 75 0.27 -8.57 7.86
CA ALA A 75 0.20 -7.60 8.96
C ALA A 75 0.44 -6.15 8.48
N ASN A 76 1.37 -5.93 7.55
CA ASN A 76 1.62 -4.62 6.95
C ASN A 76 0.41 -4.10 6.17
N VAL A 77 -0.19 -4.95 5.32
CA VAL A 77 -1.40 -4.62 4.54
C VAL A 77 -2.57 -4.30 5.48
N PHE A 78 -2.95 -5.22 6.36
CA PHE A 78 -4.12 -5.05 7.22
C PHE A 78 -3.94 -3.88 8.20
N GLY A 79 -2.78 -3.79 8.86
CA GLY A 79 -2.48 -2.71 9.78
C GLY A 79 -2.42 -1.35 9.09
N GLY A 80 -1.78 -1.29 7.92
CA GLY A 80 -1.66 -0.07 7.12
C GLY A 80 -3.03 0.46 6.71
N PHE A 81 -3.86 -0.36 6.07
CA PHE A 81 -5.18 0.07 5.60
C PHE A 81 -6.12 0.45 6.74
N LEU A 82 -6.08 -0.25 7.88
CA LEU A 82 -6.95 0.04 9.03
C LEU A 82 -6.59 1.36 9.71
N ILE A 83 -5.29 1.67 9.85
CA ILE A 83 -4.83 2.96 10.38
C ILE A 83 -5.14 4.08 9.39
N THR A 84 -4.90 3.88 8.10
CA THR A 84 -5.22 4.87 7.06
C THR A 84 -6.71 5.21 7.03
N ASP A 85 -7.58 4.21 7.10
CA ASP A 85 -9.04 4.43 7.16
C ASP A 85 -9.43 5.27 8.37
N ARG A 86 -8.89 4.96 9.56
CA ARG A 86 -9.12 5.75 10.78
C ARG A 86 -8.63 7.19 10.65
N MET A 87 -7.48 7.39 10.00
CA MET A 87 -6.95 8.73 9.75
C MET A 87 -7.83 9.53 8.77
N LEU A 88 -8.31 8.89 7.70
CA LEU A 88 -9.18 9.54 6.71
C LEU A 88 -10.60 9.77 7.23
N ALA A 89 -11.08 8.93 8.15
CA ALA A 89 -12.38 9.11 8.80
C ALA A 89 -12.46 10.43 9.59
N MET A 90 -11.34 10.95 10.10
CA MET A 90 -11.28 12.24 10.79
C MET A 90 -11.53 13.45 9.87
N PHE A 91 -11.34 13.30 8.55
CA PHE A 91 -11.67 14.33 7.56
C PHE A 91 -13.13 14.29 7.11
N ARG A 92 -13.85 13.20 7.41
CA ARG A 92 -15.29 13.14 7.18
C ARG A 92 -15.94 13.95 8.29
N ARG A 93 -16.41 15.16 7.96
CA ARG A 93 -17.24 15.96 8.87
C ARG A 93 -18.37 15.05 9.34
N THR A 94 -18.42 14.80 10.64
CA THR A 94 -19.46 14.05 11.34
C THR A 94 -20.83 14.37 10.72
N ALA A 95 -21.37 13.45 9.92
CA ALA A 95 -22.78 13.47 9.51
C ALA A 95 -23.69 13.10 10.71
N ALA A 96 -23.30 13.49 11.91
CA ALA A 96 -24.06 13.39 13.16
C ALA A 96 -24.19 14.77 13.80
N VAL A 97 -24.48 15.78 12.97
CA VAL A 97 -25.28 16.93 13.38
C VAL A 97 -26.63 16.76 12.69
N LYS A 98 -27.41 15.76 13.11
CA LYS A 98 -28.85 15.68 12.84
C LYS A 98 -29.61 14.94 13.94
N ASP A 99 -29.26 15.18 15.20
CA ASP A 99 -30.06 14.81 16.38
C ASP A 99 -30.04 15.95 17.42
N VAL A 100 -30.15 17.20 16.95
CA VAL A 100 -30.59 18.30 17.82
C VAL A 100 -31.78 18.96 17.15
N LYS A 101 -32.93 18.84 17.84
CA LYS A 101 -34.24 19.46 17.61
C LYS A 101 -35.08 18.92 16.45
N GLU A 102 -36.11 18.16 16.82
CA GLU A 102 -37.50 18.65 16.79
C GLU A 102 -38.24 18.00 17.98
N ASP A 103 -38.67 18.88 18.90
CA ASP A 103 -39.83 18.86 19.80
C ASP A 103 -40.13 17.64 20.70
#